data_AF-A0A848ZBC3-F1
#
_entry.id   AF-A0A848ZBC3-F1
#
_cell.length_a   1.000
_cell.length_b   1.000
_cell.length_c   1.000
_cell.angle_alpha   90.00
_cell.angle_beta   90.00
_cell.angle_gamma   90.00
#
_symmetry.space_group_name_H-M   'P 1'
#
loop_
_entity.id
_entity.type
_entity.pdbx_description
1 polymer ?
#
loop_
_entity_poly.entity_id
_entity_poly.type
_entity_poly.pdbx_seq_one_letter_code
_entity_poly.pdbx_strand_id
1 'polypeptide(L)'
;RSVAGIRKARRLAQTMVDLVLEDETLMLGLSTIRDYDDYTYTHSVNVALLSMSLGRRIGLSQSFLEQLAICGMFHDLGKVEVPKDIITKPDMLDTGEWEHIRRHPLIGVHRVLRLHASRDMRSRVVMGPFGHHLNYDLSGYPRLHFTETLTLFVKILRIADTYDALTAERAYRPRSFSPDEALRMMWERVGVEYDPILLKTFINMMGLYPVGTVLKLDSGELGLVFDYPSESERTRPQVLLLVDDGQGSLKGSEMLNLADRDQKTGSYERQIVKCLHPSVLGIQPSQFFLKEAS
;
A
#
# COMPACT_ATOMS: atom_id res chain seq x y z
N ARG A 1 -27.85 1.28 -1.43
CA ARG A 1 -26.40 1.47 -1.67
C ARG A 1 -25.78 0.36 -2.55
N SER A 2 -26.34 -0.85 -2.67
CA SER A 2 -25.80 -2.00 -3.44
C SER A 2 -25.77 -1.85 -4.98
N VAL A 3 -26.78 -1.21 -5.60
CA VAL A 3 -26.90 -1.07 -7.07
C VAL A 3 -25.79 -0.20 -7.68
N ALA A 4 -25.20 0.72 -6.90
CA ALA A 4 -24.08 1.55 -7.33
C ALA A 4 -22.77 0.75 -7.40
N GLY A 5 -22.57 -0.22 -6.48
CA GLY A 5 -21.44 -1.14 -6.49
C GLY A 5 -21.45 -2.05 -7.72
N ILE A 6 -22.61 -2.65 -8.02
CA ILE A 6 -22.79 -3.53 -9.19
C ILE A 6 -22.53 -2.78 -10.50
N ARG A 7 -23.04 -1.54 -10.64
CA ARG A 7 -22.78 -0.73 -11.85
C ARG A 7 -21.31 -0.36 -12.01
N LYS A 8 -20.59 -0.07 -10.93
CA LYS A 8 -19.14 0.20 -10.97
C LYS A 8 -18.36 -1.06 -11.32
N ALA A 9 -18.69 -2.20 -10.71
CA ALA A 9 -18.07 -3.48 -11.01
C ALA A 9 -18.28 -3.89 -12.47
N ARG A 10 -19.50 -3.69 -13.00
CA ARG A 10 -19.79 -3.95 -14.42
C ARG A 10 -18.96 -3.07 -15.36
N ARG A 11 -18.78 -1.78 -15.02
CA ARG A 11 -17.93 -0.88 -15.82
C ARG A 11 -16.47 -1.32 -15.80
N LEU A 12 -15.95 -1.69 -14.64
CA LEU A 12 -14.59 -2.23 -14.51
C LEU A 12 -14.42 -3.50 -15.36
N ALA A 13 -15.36 -4.43 -15.27
CA ALA A 13 -15.34 -5.67 -16.05
C ALA A 13 -15.37 -5.38 -17.55
N GLN A 14 -16.19 -4.42 -18.00
CA GLN A 14 -16.23 -4.03 -19.41
C GLN A 14 -14.90 -3.44 -19.86
N THR A 15 -14.30 -2.55 -19.08
CA THR A 15 -12.96 -2.00 -19.39
C THR A 15 -11.91 -3.09 -19.46
N MET A 16 -11.94 -4.08 -18.57
CA MET A 16 -11.01 -5.23 -18.64
C MET A 16 -11.21 -6.05 -19.91
N VAL A 17 -12.45 -6.30 -20.33
CA VAL A 17 -12.75 -6.99 -21.59
C VAL A 17 -12.23 -6.20 -22.78
N ASP A 18 -12.49 -4.89 -22.83
CA ASP A 18 -12.05 -4.02 -23.92
C ASP A 18 -10.51 -4.02 -24.02
N LEU A 19 -9.80 -3.94 -22.88
CA LEU A 19 -8.34 -4.01 -22.83
C LEU A 19 -7.77 -5.35 -23.32
N VAL A 20 -8.42 -6.48 -22.97
CA VAL A 20 -8.01 -7.81 -23.44
C VAL A 20 -8.15 -7.93 -24.96
N LEU A 21 -9.20 -7.35 -25.52
CA LEU A 21 -9.45 -7.36 -26.96
C LEU A 21 -8.50 -6.44 -27.73
N GLU A 22 -7.98 -5.38 -27.09
CA GLU A 22 -7.09 -4.40 -27.72
C GLU A 22 -5.61 -4.83 -27.73
N ASP A 23 -5.09 -5.47 -26.67
CA ASP A 23 -3.70 -5.90 -26.60
C ASP A 23 -3.49 -7.13 -25.70
N GLU A 24 -3.49 -8.32 -26.31
CA GLU A 24 -3.17 -9.59 -25.62
C GLU A 24 -1.77 -9.57 -24.96
N THR A 25 -0.83 -8.76 -25.46
CA THR A 25 0.57 -8.70 -24.97
C THR A 25 0.67 -8.00 -23.62
N LEU A 26 -0.19 -7.01 -23.38
CA LEU A 26 -0.26 -6.27 -22.11
C LEU A 26 -0.75 -7.20 -20.99
N MET A 27 -1.71 -8.08 -21.31
CA MET A 27 -2.17 -9.14 -20.41
C MET A 27 -1.10 -10.20 -20.17
N LEU A 28 -0.31 -10.57 -21.19
CA LEU A 28 0.83 -11.47 -21.01
C LEU A 28 1.92 -10.86 -20.10
N GLY A 29 2.11 -9.53 -20.13
CA GLY A 29 3.02 -8.80 -19.24
C GLY A 29 2.55 -8.79 -17.77
N LEU A 30 1.25 -8.59 -17.54
CA LEU A 30 0.66 -8.65 -16.20
C LEU A 30 0.57 -10.10 -15.68
N SER A 31 0.28 -11.06 -16.56
CA SER A 31 0.27 -12.49 -16.20
C SER A 31 1.66 -13.01 -15.92
N THR A 32 2.71 -12.53 -16.60
CA THR A 32 4.10 -12.93 -16.29
C THR A 32 4.54 -12.49 -14.90
N ILE A 33 4.09 -11.33 -14.41
CA ILE A 33 4.33 -10.91 -13.00
C ILE A 33 3.65 -11.88 -12.04
N ARG A 34 2.39 -12.25 -12.32
CA ARG A 34 1.63 -13.22 -11.51
C ARG A 34 2.23 -14.63 -11.52
N ASP A 35 2.58 -15.15 -12.70
CA ASP A 35 3.13 -16.50 -12.88
C ASP A 35 4.57 -16.63 -12.34
N TYR A 36 5.23 -15.49 -12.10
CA TYR A 36 6.53 -15.41 -11.46
C TYR A 36 6.40 -15.43 -9.93
N ASP A 37 5.48 -14.62 -9.37
CA ASP A 37 5.18 -14.56 -7.93
C ASP A 37 3.84 -13.84 -7.63
N ASP A 38 2.85 -14.56 -7.07
CA ASP A 38 1.53 -14.03 -6.71
C ASP A 38 1.60 -12.83 -5.75
N TYR A 39 2.63 -12.82 -4.89
CA TYR A 39 2.89 -11.71 -3.96
C TYR A 39 3.28 -10.44 -4.72
N THR A 40 4.22 -10.53 -5.67
CA THR A 40 4.68 -9.38 -6.49
C THR A 40 3.53 -8.77 -7.31
N TYR A 41 2.59 -9.58 -7.79
CA TYR A 41 1.40 -9.07 -8.48
C TYR A 41 0.49 -8.26 -7.53
N THR A 42 0.15 -8.82 -6.37
CA THR A 42 -0.70 -8.16 -5.36
C THR A 42 -0.07 -6.86 -4.87
N HIS A 43 1.25 -6.90 -4.62
CA HIS A 43 2.06 -5.76 -4.25
C HIS A 43 1.99 -4.64 -5.31
N SER A 44 2.20 -4.96 -6.58
CA SER A 44 2.16 -3.97 -7.68
C SER A 44 0.80 -3.29 -7.80
N VAL A 45 -0.29 -4.02 -7.60
CA VAL A 45 -1.66 -3.46 -7.59
C VAL A 45 -1.86 -2.53 -6.39
N ASN A 46 -1.43 -2.94 -5.19
CA ASN A 46 -1.54 -2.10 -3.99
C ASN A 46 -0.72 -0.81 -4.13
N VAL A 47 0.51 -0.90 -4.63
CA VAL A 47 1.38 0.26 -4.88
C VAL A 47 0.72 1.23 -5.86
N ALA A 48 0.10 0.73 -6.93
CA ALA A 48 -0.64 1.57 -7.86
C ALA A 48 -1.82 2.29 -7.19
N LEU A 49 -2.62 1.58 -6.38
CA LEU A 49 -3.77 2.14 -5.66
C LEU A 49 -3.35 3.20 -4.63
N LEU A 50 -2.32 2.92 -3.84
CA LEU A 50 -1.76 3.85 -2.85
C LEU A 50 -1.17 5.09 -3.51
N SER A 51 -0.43 4.91 -4.62
CA SER A 51 0.16 6.00 -5.40
C SER A 51 -0.91 6.93 -5.96
N MET A 52 -1.96 6.38 -6.58
CA MET A 52 -3.10 7.16 -7.06
C MET A 52 -3.82 7.89 -5.93
N SER A 53 -3.99 7.23 -4.78
CA SER A 53 -4.68 7.83 -3.63
C SER A 53 -3.91 9.03 -3.08
N LEU A 54 -2.58 8.91 -2.96
CA LEU A 54 -1.71 10.01 -2.56
C LEU A 54 -1.70 11.12 -3.62
N GLY A 55 -1.57 10.77 -4.90
CA GLY A 55 -1.64 11.71 -6.02
C GLY A 55 -2.94 12.50 -6.04
N ARG A 56 -4.07 11.84 -5.77
CA ARG A 56 -5.38 12.48 -5.71
C ARG A 56 -5.47 13.45 -4.52
N ARG A 57 -4.90 13.08 -3.38
CA ARG A 57 -4.87 13.93 -2.17
C ARG A 57 -4.10 15.23 -2.38
N ILE A 58 -3.06 15.23 -3.21
CA ILE A 58 -2.29 16.43 -3.56
C ILE A 58 -2.84 17.15 -4.80
N GLY A 59 -3.99 16.73 -5.33
CA GLY A 59 -4.69 17.42 -6.42
C GLY A 59 -4.20 17.11 -7.84
N LEU A 60 -3.55 15.97 -8.08
CA LEU A 60 -3.17 15.58 -9.43
C LEU A 60 -4.37 15.34 -10.34
N SER A 61 -4.24 15.71 -11.62
CA SER A 61 -5.25 15.48 -12.65
C SER A 61 -5.45 13.99 -12.92
N GLN A 62 -6.59 13.64 -13.50
CA GLN A 62 -6.89 12.26 -13.89
C GLN A 62 -5.79 11.61 -14.75
N SER A 63 -5.22 12.36 -15.70
CA SER A 63 -4.12 11.87 -16.55
C SER A 63 -2.86 11.53 -15.76
N PHE A 64 -2.50 12.31 -14.75
CA PHE A 64 -1.36 12.00 -13.88
C PHE A 64 -1.67 10.83 -12.92
N LEU A 65 -2.92 10.70 -12.47
CA LEU A 65 -3.33 9.54 -11.66
C LEU A 65 -3.24 8.24 -12.47
N GLU A 66 -3.73 8.24 -13.70
CA GLU A 66 -3.60 7.12 -14.63
C GLU A 66 -2.12 6.74 -14.84
N GLN A 67 -1.27 7.75 -15.06
CA GLN A 67 0.16 7.51 -15.21
C GLN A 67 0.80 6.94 -13.93
N LEU A 68 0.41 7.41 -12.74
CA LEU A 68 0.88 6.85 -11.46
C LEU A 68 0.44 5.39 -11.29
N ALA A 69 -0.79 5.08 -11.69
CA ALA A 69 -1.31 3.71 -11.65
C ALA A 69 -0.42 2.79 -12.48
N ILE A 70 -0.16 3.16 -13.74
CA ILE A 70 0.67 2.36 -14.63
C ILE A 70 2.11 2.27 -14.09
N CYS A 71 2.69 3.37 -13.62
CA CYS A 71 4.02 3.34 -12.99
C CYS A 71 4.08 2.39 -11.80
N GLY A 72 3.05 2.38 -10.94
CA GLY A 72 2.94 1.48 -9.80
C GLY A 72 2.79 0.01 -10.24
N MET A 73 2.01 -0.27 -11.28
CA MET A 73 1.85 -1.65 -11.78
C MET A 73 3.15 -2.21 -12.38
N PHE A 74 3.98 -1.37 -12.98
CA PHE A 74 5.21 -1.78 -13.67
C PHE A 74 6.50 -1.52 -12.88
N HIS A 75 6.42 -1.01 -11.65
CA HIS A 75 7.62 -0.64 -10.88
C HIS A 75 8.56 -1.83 -10.68
N ASP A 76 8.00 -3.00 -10.42
CA ASP A 76 8.72 -4.23 -10.16
C ASP A 76 8.91 -5.12 -11.39
N LEU A 77 8.56 -4.66 -12.60
CA LEU A 77 8.60 -5.48 -13.84
C LEU A 77 9.96 -6.16 -14.05
N GLY A 78 11.05 -5.54 -13.61
CA GLY A 78 12.38 -6.13 -13.77
C GLY A 78 12.65 -7.37 -12.93
N LYS A 79 11.84 -7.65 -11.90
CA LYS A 79 11.99 -8.84 -11.05
C LYS A 79 11.83 -10.14 -11.83
N VAL A 80 11.18 -10.11 -12.99
CA VAL A 80 11.05 -11.27 -13.90
C VAL A 80 12.39 -11.85 -14.37
N GLU A 81 13.49 -11.09 -14.29
CA GLU A 81 14.85 -11.56 -14.61
C GLU A 81 15.70 -11.88 -13.38
N VAL A 82 15.15 -11.72 -12.17
CA VAL A 82 15.82 -12.21 -10.96
C VAL A 82 15.70 -13.74 -10.94
N PRO A 83 16.72 -14.49 -10.48
CA PRO A 83 16.58 -15.93 -10.26
C PRO A 83 15.49 -16.26 -9.22
N LYS A 84 14.66 -17.30 -9.47
CA LYS A 84 13.53 -17.66 -8.58
C LYS A 84 13.98 -18.10 -7.19
N ASP A 85 15.12 -18.79 -7.10
CA ASP A 85 15.77 -19.19 -5.85
C ASP A 85 16.22 -17.99 -5.01
N ILE A 86 16.55 -16.86 -5.64
CA ILE A 86 16.86 -15.61 -4.95
C ILE A 86 15.57 -14.93 -4.46
N ILE A 87 14.55 -14.78 -5.31
CA ILE A 87 13.35 -14.02 -4.92
C ILE A 87 12.50 -14.74 -3.86
N THR A 88 12.53 -16.08 -3.85
CA THR A 88 11.77 -16.91 -2.91
C THR A 88 12.58 -17.34 -1.68
N LYS A 89 13.83 -16.87 -1.55
CA LYS A 89 14.73 -17.28 -0.46
C LYS A 89 14.14 -16.89 0.92
N PRO A 90 14.07 -17.82 1.89
CA PRO A 90 13.58 -17.52 3.24
C PRO A 90 14.61 -16.79 4.11
N ASP A 91 15.89 -16.94 3.79
CA ASP A 91 17.01 -16.37 4.54
C ASP A 91 17.45 -15.00 4.00
N MET A 92 18.34 -14.34 4.74
CA MET A 92 18.97 -13.10 4.27
C MET A 92 19.73 -13.34 2.95
N LEU A 93 19.55 -12.42 2.01
CA LEU A 93 20.30 -12.40 0.76
C LEU A 93 21.76 -12.05 1.03
N ASP A 94 22.67 -12.77 0.39
CA ASP A 94 24.10 -12.44 0.38
C ASP A 94 24.39 -11.26 -0.56
N THR A 95 25.66 -10.84 -0.63
CA THR A 95 26.05 -9.66 -1.42
C THR A 95 25.85 -9.85 -2.92
N GLY A 96 26.09 -11.06 -3.44
CA GLY A 96 25.92 -11.38 -4.86
C GLY A 96 24.43 -11.48 -5.22
N GLU A 97 23.63 -12.10 -4.35
CA GLU A 97 22.17 -12.16 -4.51
C GLU A 97 21.54 -10.76 -4.49
N TRP A 98 22.02 -9.89 -3.60
CA TRP A 98 21.61 -8.47 -3.57
C TRP A 98 21.94 -7.72 -4.87
N GLU A 99 23.00 -8.08 -5.58
CA GLU A 99 23.34 -7.47 -6.85
C GLU A 99 22.30 -7.79 -7.94
N HIS A 100 21.78 -9.02 -7.96
CA HIS A 100 20.67 -9.38 -8.84
C HIS A 100 19.41 -8.54 -8.54
N ILE A 101 19.05 -8.40 -7.27
CA ILE A 101 17.92 -7.57 -6.86
C ILE A 101 18.14 -6.10 -7.26
N ARG A 102 19.32 -5.52 -7.01
CA ARG A 102 19.58 -4.10 -7.31
C ARG A 102 19.55 -3.74 -8.79
N ARG A 103 19.63 -4.73 -9.69
CA ARG A 103 19.56 -4.52 -11.14
C ARG A 103 18.13 -4.44 -11.67
N HIS A 104 17.14 -4.94 -10.94
CA HIS A 104 15.76 -5.00 -11.44
C HIS A 104 15.16 -3.64 -11.83
N PRO A 105 15.50 -2.48 -11.22
CA PRO A 105 14.99 -1.19 -11.68
C PRO A 105 15.37 -0.91 -13.15
N LEU A 106 16.65 -1.11 -13.49
CA LEU A 106 17.15 -0.88 -14.84
C LEU A 106 16.66 -1.94 -15.83
N ILE A 107 16.52 -3.19 -15.39
CA ILE A 107 15.89 -4.25 -16.21
C ILE A 107 14.44 -3.89 -16.50
N GLY A 108 13.69 -3.43 -15.50
CA GLY A 108 12.30 -2.99 -15.66
C GLY A 108 12.18 -1.85 -16.68
N VAL A 109 13.08 -0.86 -16.63
CA VAL A 109 13.17 0.19 -17.66
C VAL A 109 13.39 -0.42 -19.05
N HIS A 110 14.36 -1.33 -19.19
CA HIS A 110 14.65 -1.99 -20.46
C HIS A 110 13.43 -2.73 -21.03
N ARG A 111 12.68 -3.42 -20.15
CA ARG A 111 11.46 -4.14 -20.51
C ARG A 111 10.34 -3.19 -20.94
N VAL A 112 10.10 -2.12 -20.19
CA VAL A 112 9.12 -1.08 -20.56
C VAL A 112 9.44 -0.48 -21.93
N LEU A 113 10.72 -0.23 -22.23
CA LEU A 113 11.14 0.32 -23.52
C LEU A 113 10.87 -0.61 -24.72
N ARG A 114 10.72 -1.92 -24.47
CA ARG A 114 10.40 -2.94 -25.48
C ARG A 114 8.91 -3.25 -25.60
N LEU A 115 8.05 -2.67 -24.77
CA LEU A 115 6.61 -2.87 -24.87
C LEU A 115 6.07 -2.34 -26.20
N HIS A 116 5.09 -3.05 -26.75
CA HIS A 116 4.35 -2.67 -27.96
C HIS A 116 3.37 -1.51 -27.70
N ALA A 117 3.90 -0.37 -27.26
CA ALA A 117 3.13 0.84 -26.96
C ALA A 117 3.65 2.05 -27.75
N SER A 118 2.95 3.19 -27.69
CA SER A 118 3.49 4.43 -28.25
C SER A 118 4.75 4.89 -27.50
N ARG A 119 5.64 5.62 -28.18
CA ARG A 119 6.85 6.18 -27.53
C ARG A 119 6.51 7.02 -26.31
N ASP A 120 5.46 7.81 -26.44
CA ASP A 120 4.92 8.70 -25.42
C ASP A 120 4.40 7.92 -24.19
N MET A 121 3.69 6.81 -24.42
CA MET A 121 3.28 5.91 -23.34
C MET A 121 4.49 5.29 -22.63
N ARG A 122 5.46 4.75 -23.37
CA ARG A 122 6.67 4.16 -22.76
C ARG A 122 7.44 5.18 -21.92
N SER A 123 7.62 6.41 -22.41
CA SER A 123 8.31 7.46 -21.64
C SER A 123 7.59 7.82 -20.34
N ARG A 124 6.26 7.75 -20.33
CA ARG A 124 5.45 8.01 -19.14
C ARG A 124 5.62 6.92 -18.06
N VAL A 125 5.82 5.66 -18.46
CA VAL A 125 5.85 4.50 -17.56
C VAL A 125 7.24 4.22 -17.00
N VAL A 126 8.31 4.54 -17.75
CA VAL A 126 9.71 4.25 -17.38
C VAL A 126 10.09 4.74 -15.97
N MET A 127 9.46 5.81 -15.47
CA MET A 127 9.73 6.33 -14.13
C MET A 127 9.33 5.36 -13.00
N GLY A 128 8.34 4.49 -13.23
CA GLY A 128 7.94 3.43 -12.32
C GLY A 128 9.10 2.53 -11.92
N PRO A 129 9.62 1.72 -12.86
CA PRO A 129 10.72 0.83 -12.57
C PRO A 129 12.02 1.57 -12.29
N PHE A 130 12.28 2.71 -12.94
CA PHE A 130 13.55 3.40 -12.75
C PHE A 130 13.78 3.88 -11.31
N GLY A 131 12.78 4.50 -10.69
CA GLY A 131 13.03 5.36 -9.53
C GLY A 131 12.46 4.88 -8.20
N HIS A 132 11.63 3.85 -8.15
CA HIS A 132 10.91 3.50 -6.91
C HIS A 132 11.82 3.13 -5.71
N HIS A 133 13.10 2.82 -5.93
CA HIS A 133 14.11 2.60 -4.89
C HIS A 133 15.08 3.78 -4.64
N LEU A 134 14.86 4.92 -5.30
CA LEU A 134 15.59 6.15 -5.03
C LEU A 134 15.03 6.81 -3.77
N ASN A 135 15.92 7.20 -2.88
CA ASN A 135 15.60 7.93 -1.67
C ASN A 135 15.54 9.44 -1.93
N TYR A 136 14.79 10.17 -1.11
CA TYR A 136 14.63 11.61 -1.22
C TYR A 136 15.96 12.39 -1.27
N ASP A 137 16.98 11.93 -0.54
CA ASP A 137 18.35 12.47 -0.52
C ASP A 137 19.23 12.01 -1.70
N LEU A 138 18.64 11.37 -2.71
CA LEU A 138 19.30 10.77 -3.89
C LEU A 138 20.19 9.55 -3.58
N SER A 139 20.17 9.05 -2.34
CA SER A 139 20.70 7.72 -2.03
C SER A 139 19.79 6.61 -2.58
N GLY A 140 20.14 5.35 -2.33
CA GLY A 140 19.44 4.20 -2.89
C GLY A 140 20.01 3.76 -4.24
N TYR A 141 19.18 3.16 -5.08
CA TYR A 141 19.58 2.63 -6.38
C TYR A 141 18.48 2.75 -7.43
N PRO A 142 18.83 2.90 -8.73
CA PRO A 142 20.18 3.03 -9.28
C PRO A 142 20.85 4.38 -8.92
N ARG A 143 22.19 4.46 -8.91
CA ARG A 143 22.88 5.73 -8.56
C ARG A 143 22.63 6.81 -9.61
N LEU A 144 22.24 7.99 -9.16
CA LEU A 144 22.03 9.17 -10.00
C LEU A 144 23.25 10.10 -9.93
N HIS A 145 23.77 10.50 -11.09
CA HIS A 145 24.91 11.42 -11.20
C HIS A 145 24.58 12.71 -11.96
N PHE A 146 23.33 12.85 -12.41
CA PHE A 146 22.92 13.87 -13.39
C PHE A 146 21.73 14.72 -12.95
N THR A 147 21.24 14.54 -11.72
CA THR A 147 20.11 15.31 -11.18
C THR A 147 20.35 15.62 -9.71
N GLU A 148 19.80 16.74 -9.27
CA GLU A 148 19.80 17.19 -7.88
C GLU A 148 18.43 16.99 -7.20
N THR A 149 17.41 16.58 -7.97
CA THR A 149 16.06 16.36 -7.43
C THR A 149 15.37 15.16 -8.07
N LEU A 150 14.47 14.53 -7.30
CA LEU A 150 13.59 13.47 -7.77
C LEU A 150 12.27 14.05 -8.30
N THR A 151 11.72 13.39 -9.32
CA THR A 151 10.38 13.73 -9.81
C THR A 151 9.32 13.40 -8.76
N LEU A 152 8.17 14.09 -8.84
CA LEU A 152 7.04 13.84 -7.95
C LEU A 152 6.57 12.38 -7.99
N PHE A 153 6.60 11.75 -9.17
CA PHE A 153 6.21 10.35 -9.37
C PHE A 153 7.09 9.40 -8.57
N VAL A 154 8.41 9.58 -8.65
CA VAL A 154 9.37 8.76 -7.91
C VAL A 154 9.14 8.88 -6.41
N LYS A 155 8.95 10.11 -5.91
CA LYS A 155 8.71 10.35 -4.48
C LYS A 155 7.42 9.68 -3.99
N ILE A 156 6.34 9.73 -4.79
CA ILE A 156 5.06 9.07 -4.48
C ILE A 156 5.24 7.55 -4.46
N LEU A 157 5.86 6.98 -5.49
CA LEU A 157 6.09 5.53 -5.61
C LEU A 157 6.94 5.01 -4.45
N ARG A 158 8.02 5.71 -4.08
CA ARG A 158 8.90 5.31 -2.97
C ARG A 158 8.14 5.14 -1.65
N ILE A 159 7.19 6.04 -1.38
CA ILE A 159 6.33 5.98 -0.19
C ILE A 159 5.36 4.80 -0.30
N ALA A 160 4.65 4.67 -1.42
CA ALA A 160 3.65 3.62 -1.62
C ALA A 160 4.25 2.20 -1.61
N ASP A 161 5.35 2.00 -2.33
CA ASP A 161 6.15 0.76 -2.37
C ASP A 161 6.57 0.34 -0.97
N THR A 162 7.23 1.25 -0.23
CA THR A 162 7.74 0.91 1.10
C THR A 162 6.61 0.60 2.08
N TYR A 163 5.53 1.38 2.06
CA TYR A 163 4.40 1.14 2.95
C TYR A 163 3.80 -0.25 2.71
N ASP A 164 3.46 -0.58 1.46
CA ASP A 164 2.87 -1.89 1.15
C ASP A 164 3.83 -3.04 1.48
N ALA A 165 5.12 -2.87 1.17
CA ALA A 165 6.18 -3.82 1.51
C ALA A 165 6.31 -4.08 3.02
N LEU A 166 6.06 -3.07 3.87
CA LEU A 166 6.11 -3.20 5.32
C LEU A 166 4.87 -3.87 5.90
N THR A 167 3.68 -3.56 5.35
CA THR A 167 2.40 -4.05 5.87
C THR A 167 1.95 -5.38 5.28
N ALA A 168 2.47 -5.78 4.13
CA ALA A 168 2.10 -7.04 3.50
C ALA A 168 2.69 -8.26 4.24
N GLU A 169 1.91 -9.35 4.31
CA GLU A 169 2.40 -10.64 4.79
C GLU A 169 3.41 -11.22 3.77
N ARG A 170 4.62 -11.56 4.24
CA ARG A 170 5.70 -12.12 3.42
C ARG A 170 6.09 -13.50 3.94
N ALA A 171 6.32 -14.45 3.04
CA ALA A 171 6.68 -15.84 3.40
C ALA A 171 7.94 -15.95 4.27
N TYR A 172 8.88 -15.00 4.15
CA TYR A 172 10.16 -14.99 4.85
C TYR A 172 10.22 -14.03 6.05
N ARG A 173 9.13 -13.30 6.36
CA ARG A 173 9.08 -12.45 7.54
C ARG A 173 8.14 -13.09 8.57
N PRO A 174 8.60 -13.38 9.81
CA PRO A 174 7.78 -14.06 10.81
C PRO A 174 6.54 -13.26 11.24
N ARG A 175 6.49 -11.95 10.96
CA ARG A 175 5.31 -11.08 11.13
C ARG A 175 5.32 -9.92 10.13
N SER A 176 4.15 -9.54 9.59
CA SER A 176 3.96 -8.21 8.99
C SER A 176 4.02 -7.12 10.07
N PHE A 177 4.30 -5.88 9.68
CA PHE A 177 4.14 -4.73 10.58
C PHE A 177 2.69 -4.25 10.53
N SER A 178 2.14 -3.81 11.65
CA SER A 178 0.85 -3.13 11.63
C SER A 178 0.98 -1.80 10.88
N PRO A 179 -0.12 -1.29 10.29
CA PRO A 179 -0.10 0.01 9.61
C PRO A 179 0.56 1.14 10.42
N ASP A 180 0.32 1.21 11.73
CA ASP A 180 0.91 2.23 12.60
C ASP A 180 2.42 2.04 12.83
N GLU A 181 2.89 0.79 12.96
CA GLU A 181 4.33 0.47 13.05
C GLU A 181 5.04 0.89 11.75
N ALA A 182 4.47 0.52 10.59
CA ALA A 182 5.03 0.86 9.28
C ALA A 182 5.16 2.38 9.10
N LEU A 183 4.10 3.14 9.42
CA LEU A 183 4.13 4.60 9.33
C LEU A 183 5.15 5.23 10.30
N ARG A 184 5.29 4.69 11.52
CA ARG A 184 6.31 5.17 12.47
C ARG A 184 7.72 4.92 11.92
N MET A 185 8.01 3.73 11.42
CA MET A 185 9.32 3.40 10.83
C MET A 185 9.64 4.28 9.63
N MET A 186 8.65 4.57 8.78
CA MET A 186 8.84 5.48 7.64
C MET A 186 9.09 6.91 8.12
N TRP A 187 8.37 7.37 9.15
CA TRP A 187 8.54 8.71 9.72
C TRP A 187 9.94 8.95 10.29
N GLU A 188 10.57 7.94 10.90
CA GLU A 188 11.95 8.02 11.39
C GLU A 188 12.98 8.32 10.30
N ARG A 189 12.65 8.07 9.02
CA ARG A 189 13.52 8.29 7.86
C ARG A 189 13.06 9.45 6.96
N VAL A 190 12.15 10.28 7.46
CA VAL A 190 11.65 11.46 6.73
C VAL A 190 12.79 12.43 6.41
N GLY A 191 12.80 12.99 5.21
CA GLY A 191 13.87 13.88 4.75
C GLY A 191 15.16 13.18 4.30
N VAL A 192 15.25 11.86 4.49
CA VAL A 192 16.32 11.01 3.93
C VAL A 192 15.74 10.11 2.85
N GLU A 193 14.81 9.23 3.21
CA GLU A 193 14.19 8.30 2.26
C GLU A 193 12.94 8.88 1.61
N TYR A 194 12.19 9.68 2.36
CA TYR A 194 10.87 10.15 1.95
C TYR A 194 10.78 11.68 1.95
N ASP A 195 10.08 12.22 0.96
CA ASP A 195 9.74 13.63 0.92
C ASP A 195 8.84 13.99 2.13
N PRO A 196 9.22 14.98 2.96
CA PRO A 196 8.48 15.28 4.19
C PRO A 196 7.02 15.66 4.00
N ILE A 197 6.71 16.39 2.92
CA ILE A 197 5.35 16.87 2.65
C ILE A 197 4.48 15.71 2.17
N LEU A 198 5.02 14.88 1.27
CA LEU A 198 4.30 13.74 0.74
C LEU A 198 4.08 12.66 1.80
N LEU A 199 5.09 12.35 2.63
CA LEU A 199 4.92 11.36 3.69
C LEU A 199 3.89 11.81 4.72
N LYS A 200 3.91 13.09 5.12
CA LYS A 200 2.88 13.65 6.01
C LYS A 200 1.48 13.55 5.40
N THR A 201 1.37 13.84 4.10
CA THR A 201 0.09 13.72 3.37
C THR A 201 -0.38 12.27 3.31
N PHE A 202 0.54 11.33 3.10
CA PHE A 202 0.27 9.90 3.11
C PHE A 202 -0.22 9.41 4.48
N ILE A 203 0.44 9.80 5.58
CA ILE A 203 0.01 9.47 6.94
C ILE A 203 -1.41 10.00 7.20
N ASN A 204 -1.69 11.25 6.83
CA ASN A 204 -3.02 11.83 6.99
C ASN A 204 -4.09 11.10 6.14
N MET A 205 -3.70 10.62 4.96
CA MET A 205 -4.57 9.83 4.08
C MET A 205 -4.94 8.48 4.71
N MET A 206 -3.96 7.80 5.31
CA MET A 206 -4.18 6.51 5.99
C MET A 206 -4.98 6.68 7.29
N GLY A 207 -4.91 7.87 7.90
CA GLY A 207 -5.42 8.14 9.24
C GLY A 207 -4.35 7.86 10.30
N LEU A 208 -4.48 8.50 11.47
CA LEU A 208 -3.51 8.30 12.57
C LEU A 208 -3.51 6.85 13.08
N TYR A 209 -4.66 6.18 12.94
CA TYR A 209 -4.87 4.78 13.29
C TYR A 209 -5.49 4.10 12.07
N PRO A 210 -4.68 3.62 11.11
CA PRO A 210 -5.22 3.11 9.86
C PRO A 210 -6.16 1.93 10.07
N VAL A 211 -7.10 1.75 9.14
CA VAL A 211 -8.04 0.62 9.14
C VAL A 211 -7.29 -0.71 9.28
N GLY A 212 -7.78 -1.57 10.17
CA GLY A 212 -7.13 -2.83 10.56
C GLY A 212 -6.21 -2.75 11.79
N THR A 213 -5.93 -1.55 12.31
CA THR A 213 -5.21 -1.38 13.58
C THR A 213 -6.09 -1.79 14.75
N VAL A 214 -5.56 -2.50 15.75
CA VAL A 214 -6.27 -2.76 17.01
C VAL A 214 -5.88 -1.72 18.04
N LEU A 215 -6.87 -1.09 18.68
CA LEU A 215 -6.69 -0.08 19.70
C LEU A 215 -7.09 -0.64 21.07
N LYS A 216 -6.27 -0.41 22.08
CA LYS A 216 -6.67 -0.57 23.48
C LYS A 216 -7.27 0.74 23.98
N LEU A 217 -8.49 0.68 24.50
CA LEU A 217 -9.20 1.82 25.05
C LEU A 217 -8.94 1.96 26.56
N ASP A 218 -9.25 3.14 27.10
CA ASP A 218 -9.15 3.46 28.54
C ASP A 218 -10.11 2.65 29.41
N SER A 219 -11.25 2.23 28.85
CA SER A 219 -12.16 1.25 29.44
C SER A 219 -11.54 -0.15 29.60
N GLY A 220 -10.41 -0.42 28.95
CA GLY A 220 -9.79 -1.74 28.88
C GLY A 220 -10.24 -2.57 27.67
N GLU A 221 -11.26 -2.12 26.94
CA GLU A 221 -11.78 -2.76 25.74
C GLU A 221 -10.78 -2.71 24.58
N LEU A 222 -10.93 -3.65 23.64
CA LEU A 222 -10.18 -3.68 22.39
C LEU A 222 -11.11 -3.27 21.24
N GLY A 223 -10.62 -2.41 20.35
CA GLY A 223 -11.37 -1.96 19.17
C GLY A 223 -10.55 -2.12 17.89
N LEU A 224 -11.08 -2.82 16.89
CA LEU A 224 -10.49 -2.90 15.56
C LEU A 224 -10.94 -1.69 14.74
N VAL A 225 -10.01 -0.88 14.24
CA VAL A 225 -10.33 0.26 13.37
C VAL A 225 -11.00 -0.25 12.10
N PHE A 226 -12.21 0.25 11.83
CA PHE A 226 -13.03 -0.17 10.71
C PHE A 226 -13.22 0.93 9.66
N ASP A 227 -13.49 2.17 10.08
CA ASP A 227 -13.68 3.31 9.18
C ASP A 227 -13.38 4.64 9.90
N TYR A 228 -13.51 5.75 9.19
CA TYR A 228 -13.46 7.11 9.73
C TYR A 228 -14.76 7.86 9.45
N PRO A 229 -15.32 8.57 10.45
CA PRO A 229 -16.61 9.24 10.31
C PRO A 229 -16.58 10.39 9.29
N SER A 230 -15.43 11.04 9.11
CA SER A 230 -15.25 12.10 8.11
C SER A 230 -13.79 12.30 7.73
N GLU A 231 -13.53 13.01 6.62
CA GLU A 231 -12.17 13.37 6.22
C GLU A 231 -11.46 14.31 7.20
N SER A 232 -12.21 15.06 7.99
CA SER A 232 -11.70 15.99 9.01
C SER A 232 -11.33 15.32 10.33
N GLU A 233 -11.84 14.11 10.62
CA GLU A 233 -11.68 13.44 11.93
C GLU A 233 -10.72 12.23 11.86
N ARG A 234 -9.55 12.41 11.24
CA ARG A 234 -8.55 11.35 11.01
C ARG A 234 -7.81 10.85 12.26
N THR A 235 -8.08 11.43 13.42
CA THR A 235 -7.51 11.04 14.71
C THR A 235 -8.46 10.20 15.57
N ARG A 236 -9.74 10.08 15.18
CA ARG A 236 -10.78 9.39 15.94
C ARG A 236 -11.58 8.47 15.01
N PRO A 237 -11.15 7.20 14.86
CA PRO A 237 -11.83 6.27 13.97
C PRO A 237 -13.13 5.71 14.56
N GLN A 238 -13.93 5.10 13.70
CA GLN A 238 -14.93 4.12 14.09
C GLN A 238 -14.27 2.75 14.25
N VAL A 239 -14.57 2.08 15.37
CA VAL A 239 -13.97 0.80 15.75
C VAL A 239 -15.03 -0.26 15.98
N LEU A 240 -14.74 -1.49 15.58
CA LEU A 240 -15.50 -2.67 15.98
C LEU A 240 -14.94 -3.17 17.31
N LEU A 241 -15.74 -3.14 18.37
CA LEU A 241 -15.33 -3.68 19.67
C LEU A 241 -15.14 -5.19 19.59
N LEU A 242 -14.04 -5.65 20.18
CA LEU A 242 -13.62 -7.03 20.20
C LEU A 242 -13.81 -7.59 21.61
N VAL A 243 -14.55 -8.68 21.72
CA VAL A 243 -14.84 -9.36 22.97
C VAL A 243 -14.40 -10.82 22.90
N ASP A 244 -14.00 -11.38 24.03
CA ASP A 244 -13.69 -12.80 24.15
C ASP A 244 -14.96 -13.62 23.90
N ASP A 245 -14.85 -14.66 23.09
CA ASP A 245 -15.94 -15.58 22.80
C ASP A 245 -16.12 -16.68 23.87
N GLY A 246 -15.26 -16.70 24.90
CA GLY A 246 -15.22 -17.68 25.97
C GLY A 246 -14.46 -18.96 25.61
N GLN A 247 -13.93 -19.05 24.38
CA GLN A 247 -13.14 -20.18 23.86
C GLN A 247 -11.70 -19.76 23.56
N GLY A 248 -11.30 -18.56 23.99
CA GLY A 248 -9.96 -18.00 23.77
C GLY A 248 -9.81 -17.34 22.40
N SER A 249 -10.91 -17.04 21.69
CA SER A 249 -10.90 -16.30 20.44
C SER A 249 -11.67 -14.98 20.58
N LEU A 250 -11.37 -14.00 19.73
CA LEU A 250 -12.03 -12.69 19.75
C LEU A 250 -13.09 -12.60 18.67
N LYS A 251 -14.27 -12.11 19.04
CA LYS A 251 -15.38 -11.82 18.11
C LYS A 251 -15.72 -10.34 18.09
N GLY A 252 -16.20 -9.86 16.95
CA GLY A 252 -16.78 -8.51 16.85
C GLY A 252 -18.10 -8.45 17.61
N SER A 253 -18.31 -7.35 18.34
CA SER A 253 -19.52 -7.11 19.12
C SER A 253 -20.35 -5.96 18.55
N GLU A 254 -19.90 -4.72 18.75
CA GLU A 254 -20.62 -3.52 18.29
C GLU A 254 -19.66 -2.50 17.70
N MET A 255 -20.20 -1.64 16.82
CA MET A 255 -19.49 -0.52 16.22
C MET A 255 -19.56 0.70 17.12
N LEU A 256 -18.40 1.26 17.44
CA LEU A 256 -18.25 2.43 18.30
C LEU A 256 -17.56 3.56 17.53
N ASN A 257 -18.11 4.78 17.60
CA ASN A 257 -17.46 5.95 17.04
C ASN A 257 -16.62 6.68 18.09
N LEU A 258 -15.28 6.64 17.97
CA LEU A 258 -14.40 7.30 18.94
C LEU A 258 -14.41 8.83 18.86
N ALA A 259 -15.13 9.41 17.90
CA ALA A 259 -15.38 10.85 17.84
C ALA A 259 -16.52 11.31 18.77
N ASP A 260 -17.32 10.37 19.30
CA ASP A 260 -18.45 10.69 20.17
C ASP A 260 -17.99 11.30 21.49
N ARG A 261 -18.77 12.27 21.97
CA ARG A 261 -18.46 13.07 23.16
C ARG A 261 -19.60 13.01 24.16
N ASP A 262 -19.23 12.91 25.42
CA ASP A 262 -20.17 13.02 26.53
C ASP A 262 -20.80 14.42 26.54
N GLN A 263 -22.13 14.48 26.55
CA GLN A 263 -22.88 15.72 26.42
C GLN A 263 -22.74 16.67 27.62
N LYS A 264 -22.32 16.17 28.79
CA LYS A 264 -22.21 16.96 30.03
C LYS A 264 -20.81 17.54 30.21
N THR A 265 -19.79 16.78 29.84
CA THR A 265 -18.38 17.10 30.06
C THR A 265 -17.68 17.59 28.80
N GLY A 266 -18.22 17.27 27.62
CA GLY A 266 -17.62 17.59 26.32
C GLY A 266 -16.37 16.75 25.99
N SER A 267 -15.94 15.86 26.89
CA SER A 267 -14.83 14.94 26.64
C SER A 267 -15.26 13.77 25.77
N TYR A 268 -14.29 13.16 25.07
CA TYR A 268 -14.53 11.93 24.31
C TYR A 268 -14.98 10.80 25.24
N GLU A 269 -15.96 10.01 24.81
CA GLU A 269 -16.52 8.91 25.62
C GLU A 269 -15.54 7.74 25.82
N ARG A 270 -14.57 7.60 24.92
CA ARG A 270 -13.46 6.64 25.02
C ARG A 270 -12.14 7.28 24.60
N GLN A 271 -11.07 6.93 25.30
CA GLN A 271 -9.72 7.35 24.95
C GLN A 271 -8.87 6.19 24.43
N ILE A 272 -8.01 6.50 23.46
CA ILE A 272 -7.07 5.54 22.88
C ILE A 272 -5.83 5.53 23.76
N VAL A 273 -5.55 4.39 24.39
CA VAL A 273 -4.40 4.21 25.29
C VAL A 273 -3.16 3.77 24.52
N LYS A 274 -3.32 2.79 23.62
CA LYS A 274 -2.23 2.31 22.77
C LYS A 274 -2.74 1.53 21.55
N CYS A 275 -1.91 1.46 20.52
CA CYS A 275 -2.07 0.52 19.42
C CYS A 275 -1.53 -0.86 19.81
N LEU A 276 -2.18 -1.91 19.30
CA LEU A 276 -1.80 -3.30 19.42
C LEU A 276 -1.74 -3.91 18.04
N HIS A 277 -0.76 -4.77 17.82
CA HIS A 277 -0.65 -5.53 16.59
C HIS A 277 -1.72 -6.65 16.58
N PRO A 278 -2.53 -6.79 15.51
CA PRO A 278 -3.58 -7.82 15.43
C PRO A 278 -3.05 -9.24 15.67
N SER A 279 -1.87 -9.58 15.13
CA SER A 279 -1.29 -10.92 15.28
C SER A 279 -0.91 -11.28 16.73
N VAL A 280 -0.60 -10.29 17.59
CA VAL A 280 -0.34 -10.54 19.03
C VAL A 280 -1.59 -11.07 19.72
N LEU A 281 -2.75 -10.76 19.16
CA LEU A 281 -4.06 -11.19 19.64
C LEU A 281 -4.62 -12.37 18.83
N GLY A 282 -3.84 -12.94 17.89
CA GLY A 282 -4.31 -13.99 16.98
C GLY A 282 -5.40 -13.54 16.00
N ILE A 283 -5.52 -12.23 15.76
CA ILE A 283 -6.58 -11.64 14.93
C ILE A 283 -6.07 -11.44 13.51
N GLN A 284 -6.89 -11.86 12.55
CA GLN A 284 -6.79 -11.50 11.15
C GLN A 284 -7.88 -10.48 10.80
N PRO A 285 -7.57 -9.17 10.68
CA PRO A 285 -8.57 -8.11 10.49
C PRO A 285 -9.56 -8.37 9.34
N SER A 286 -9.07 -8.96 8.24
CA SER A 286 -9.86 -9.33 7.06
C SER A 286 -11.10 -10.18 7.39
N GLN A 287 -11.02 -11.05 8.40
CA GLN A 287 -12.13 -11.91 8.82
C GLN A 287 -13.32 -11.13 9.41
N PHE A 288 -13.07 -9.94 9.94
CA PHE A 288 -14.09 -9.09 10.56
C PHE A 288 -14.76 -8.18 9.52
N PHE A 289 -14.01 -7.71 8.52
CA PHE A 289 -14.55 -6.91 7.42
C PHE A 289 -15.55 -7.66 6.54
N LEU A 290 -15.34 -8.96 6.31
CA LEU A 290 -16.19 -9.78 5.45
C LEU A 290 -17.52 -10.18 6.11
N LYS A 291 -17.54 -10.37 7.43
CA LYS A 291 -18.75 -10.80 8.16
C LYS A 291 -19.81 -9.70 8.28
N GLU A 292 -19.42 -8.42 8.30
CA GLU A 292 -20.37 -7.30 8.36
C GLU A 292 -20.92 -6.87 7.00
N ALA A 293 -20.31 -7.32 5.89
CA ALA A 293 -20.78 -7.04 4.54
C ALA A 293 -21.84 -8.04 4.03
N SER A 294 -22.12 -9.08 4.83
CA SER A 294 -23.08 -10.17 4.55
C SER A 294 -24.42 -9.89 5.24
#